data_AF-B6SWX1-F1
#
_entry.id   AF-B6SWX1-F1
#
_cell.length_a   1.000
_cell.length_b   1.000
_cell.length_c   1.000
_cell.angle_alpha   90.00
_cell.angle_beta   90.00
_cell.angle_gamma   90.00
#
_symmetry.space_group_name_H-M   'P 1'
#
loop_
_entity.id
_entity.type
_entity.pdbx_description
1 polymer ?
#
loop_
_entity_poly.entity_id
_entity_poly.type
_entity_poly.pdbx_seq_one_letter_code
_entity_poly.pdbx_strand_id
1 'polypeptide(L)'
;MATCSPGDYLIVPRNCHISVISALVLSGVVPKYIIPEYNSGWDIAGGITPLQLDEAVKELEEDGKRVGAVLVTSPTYHGVCSNVQGIASVCHPRGIPVIVDEAHGAHFRFHDSLPSTAIEQGADLAVQSTHKVLCSLTQSSMLHMSGDLVDVDKVSQCLQLLQSSSPSYLLLSSLDAARDQLSQNRNIFDEPLAIASETKDKLARIPGISVLDLPCFASDFPAIDPLRITLSASNLQLSGYEADDILYEGHQIVSELVGTRAVTFAVNLGTRVQDAEKLVQSAKHLSEKHFFANSLKPVKENRVHGPLENISVHLSPREAFFTEKRRVKIEDSLGEICGELICPYPPGIPVLIPGEVVTHDSLSYLMSVRHQGITISGAADAELNSILVCDL
;
A
#
# COMPACT_ATOMS: atom_id res chain seq x y z
N MET A 1 17.74 -1.38 -7.43
CA MET A 1 19.04 -2.06 -7.70
C MET A 1 19.52 -1.81 -9.12
N ALA A 2 18.73 -2.07 -10.16
CA ALA A 2 19.18 -1.82 -11.54
C ALA A 2 19.29 -0.33 -11.92
N THR A 3 18.53 0.54 -11.25
CA THR A 3 18.42 1.98 -11.56
C THR A 3 19.37 2.88 -10.77
N CYS A 4 19.72 2.50 -9.53
CA CYS A 4 20.47 3.33 -8.59
C CYS A 4 21.76 2.64 -8.15
N SER A 5 22.80 3.45 -7.90
CA SER A 5 24.06 3.00 -7.28
C SER A 5 24.05 3.23 -5.76
N PRO A 6 24.93 2.58 -4.98
CA PRO A 6 25.06 2.88 -3.56
C PRO A 6 25.35 4.38 -3.33
N GLY A 7 24.61 5.01 -2.42
CA GLY A 7 24.69 6.44 -2.14
C GLY A 7 23.81 7.34 -3.02
N ASP A 8 23.26 6.83 -4.13
CA ASP A 8 22.20 7.55 -4.87
C ASP A 8 20.94 7.66 -4.01
N TYR A 9 20.12 8.68 -4.28
CA TYR A 9 18.83 8.85 -3.62
C TYR A 9 17.69 8.23 -4.43
N LEU A 10 16.82 7.50 -3.73
CA LEU A 10 15.52 7.05 -4.25
C LEU A 10 14.42 7.88 -3.59
N ILE A 11 13.68 8.64 -4.38
CA ILE A 11 12.47 9.29 -3.88
C ILE A 11 11.36 8.24 -3.82
N VAL A 12 10.73 8.09 -2.66
CA VAL A 12 9.80 6.99 -2.39
C VAL A 12 8.71 7.45 -1.41
N PRO A 13 7.44 7.02 -1.57
CA PRO A 13 6.42 7.31 -0.59
C PRO A 13 6.71 6.61 0.76
N ARG A 14 6.44 7.28 1.88
CA ARG A 14 6.70 6.72 3.22
C ARG A 14 5.86 5.48 3.55
N ASN A 15 4.72 5.31 2.87
CA ASN A 15 3.87 4.12 2.97
C ASN A 15 4.26 3.01 1.98
N CYS A 16 5.50 3.01 1.46
CA CYS A 16 5.97 1.95 0.57
C CYS A 16 5.97 0.57 1.26
N HIS A 17 5.87 -0.48 0.44
CA HIS A 17 5.87 -1.85 0.92
C HIS A 17 7.21 -2.23 1.57
N ILE A 18 7.18 -3.15 2.55
CA ILE A 18 8.37 -3.65 3.27
C ILE A 18 9.52 -4.09 2.35
N SER A 19 9.20 -4.60 1.15
CA SER A 19 10.20 -5.03 0.16
C SER A 19 11.06 -3.88 -0.36
N VAL A 20 10.52 -2.65 -0.41
CA VAL A 20 11.29 -1.47 -0.80
C VAL A 20 12.35 -1.17 0.25
N ILE A 21 12.00 -1.30 1.54
CA ILE A 21 12.97 -1.15 2.64
C ILE A 21 14.07 -2.21 2.56
N SER A 22 13.71 -3.47 2.31
CA SER A 22 14.71 -4.53 2.07
C SER A 22 15.62 -4.22 0.88
N ALA A 23 15.06 -3.66 -0.21
CA ALA A 23 15.85 -3.26 -1.37
C ALA A 23 16.80 -2.09 -1.05
N LEU A 24 16.41 -1.12 -0.21
CA LEU A 24 17.29 -0.05 0.26
C LEU A 24 18.48 -0.62 1.05
N VAL A 25 18.23 -1.57 1.95
CA VAL A 25 19.30 -2.28 2.70
C VAL A 25 20.27 -2.97 1.73
N LEU A 26 19.75 -3.78 0.80
CA LEU A 26 20.57 -4.56 -0.13
C LEU A 26 21.40 -3.69 -1.08
N SER A 27 20.79 -2.60 -1.58
CA SER A 27 21.40 -1.74 -2.60
C SER A 27 22.30 -0.65 -2.03
N GLY A 28 22.12 -0.23 -0.77
CA GLY A 28 22.80 0.93 -0.22
C GLY A 28 22.34 2.27 -0.80
N VAL A 29 21.16 2.28 -1.42
CA VAL A 29 20.47 3.48 -1.88
C VAL A 29 19.85 4.19 -0.68
N VAL A 30 19.89 5.52 -0.69
CA VAL A 30 19.39 6.37 0.40
C VAL A 30 17.96 6.82 0.08
N PRO A 31 16.98 6.61 0.97
CA PRO A 31 15.62 7.07 0.72
C PRO A 31 15.48 8.59 0.92
N LYS A 32 14.74 9.25 0.04
CA LYS A 32 14.07 10.52 0.31
C LYS A 32 12.57 10.25 0.38
N TYR A 33 12.01 10.29 1.58
CA TYR A 33 10.60 9.99 1.77
C TYR A 33 9.73 11.18 1.37
N ILE A 34 8.62 10.89 0.69
CA ILE A 34 7.47 11.79 0.56
C ILE A 34 6.34 11.24 1.42
N ILE A 35 5.74 12.08 2.26
CA ILE A 35 4.54 11.72 3.01
C ILE A 35 3.35 11.81 2.04
N PRO A 36 2.66 10.70 1.70
CA PRO A 36 1.49 10.74 0.84
C PRO A 36 0.37 11.55 1.48
N GLU A 37 -0.57 12.03 0.66
CA GLU A 37 -1.78 12.63 1.21
C GLU A 37 -2.50 11.62 2.12
N TYR A 38 -3.02 12.08 3.25
CA TYR A 38 -3.71 11.23 4.20
C TYR A 38 -5.11 11.77 4.51
N ASN A 39 -6.12 10.90 4.36
CA ASN A 39 -7.48 11.20 4.76
C ASN A 39 -7.74 10.67 6.17
N SER A 40 -7.82 11.58 7.14
CA SER A 40 -8.08 11.26 8.55
C SER A 40 -9.49 10.73 8.84
N GLY A 41 -10.48 11.08 8.01
CA GLY A 41 -11.86 10.57 8.12
C GLY A 41 -11.98 9.09 7.75
N TRP A 42 -11.06 8.60 6.92
CA TRP A 42 -11.00 7.21 6.47
C TRP A 42 -9.83 6.43 7.08
N ASP A 43 -8.83 7.10 7.66
CA ASP A 43 -7.54 6.52 8.03
C ASP A 43 -6.87 5.80 6.84
N ILE A 44 -6.84 6.52 5.70
CA ILE A 44 -6.33 5.99 4.43
C ILE A 44 -5.36 6.99 3.81
N ALA A 45 -4.17 6.51 3.47
CA ALA A 45 -3.23 7.24 2.63
C ALA A 45 -3.63 7.13 1.15
N GLY A 46 -3.66 8.26 0.46
CA GLY A 46 -3.72 8.35 -0.99
C GLY A 46 -2.36 8.11 -1.64
N GLY A 47 -2.16 8.68 -2.83
CA GLY A 47 -0.89 8.67 -3.55
C GLY A 47 -0.01 9.88 -3.23
N ILE A 48 1.14 9.94 -3.89
CA ILE A 48 1.96 11.16 -3.98
C ILE A 48 1.57 11.97 -5.22
N THR A 49 1.85 13.27 -5.18
CA THR A 49 1.55 14.21 -6.27
C THR A 49 2.81 14.62 -7.05
N PRO A 50 2.66 15.07 -8.32
CA PRO A 50 3.78 15.64 -9.08
C PRO A 50 4.44 16.85 -8.41
N LEU A 51 3.67 17.65 -7.65
CA LEU A 51 4.20 18.81 -6.94
C LEU A 51 5.14 18.40 -5.81
N GLN A 52 4.70 17.49 -4.93
CA GLN A 52 5.54 16.94 -3.86
C GLN A 52 6.81 16.30 -4.41
N LEU A 53 6.71 15.67 -5.58
CA LEU A 53 7.86 15.08 -6.25
C LEU A 53 8.85 16.13 -6.75
N ASP A 54 8.38 17.17 -7.43
CA ASP A 54 9.23 18.24 -7.94
C ASP A 54 9.93 18.99 -6.79
N GLU A 55 9.25 19.20 -5.66
CA GLU A 55 9.84 19.74 -4.43
C GLU A 55 10.95 18.81 -3.89
N ALA A 56 10.68 17.52 -3.74
CA ALA A 56 11.67 16.56 -3.24
C ALA A 56 12.91 16.43 -4.14
N VAL A 57 12.73 16.52 -5.46
CA VAL A 57 13.84 16.53 -6.43
C VAL A 57 14.68 17.79 -6.26
N LYS A 58 14.04 18.97 -6.19
CA LYS A 58 14.75 20.26 -6.03
C LYS A 58 15.56 20.32 -4.74
N GLU A 59 14.99 19.88 -3.62
CA GLU A 59 15.72 19.82 -2.34
C GLU A 59 16.99 18.97 -2.43
N LEU A 60 16.91 17.81 -3.09
CA LEU A 60 18.08 16.95 -3.30
C LEU A 60 19.10 17.58 -4.25
N GLU A 61 18.65 18.24 -5.32
CA GLU A 61 19.53 18.95 -6.26
C GLU A 61 20.27 20.11 -5.58
N GLU A 62 19.59 20.88 -4.72
CA GLU A 62 20.16 21.98 -3.93
C GLU A 62 21.23 21.48 -2.95
N ASP A 63 21.02 20.30 -2.34
CA ASP A 63 21.99 19.62 -1.48
C ASP A 63 23.11 18.89 -2.25
N GLY A 64 23.14 19.02 -3.58
CA GLY A 64 24.12 18.35 -4.45
C GLY A 64 24.01 16.83 -4.44
N LYS A 65 22.83 16.29 -4.12
CA LYS A 65 22.54 14.86 -4.06
C LYS A 65 21.99 14.37 -5.39
N ARG A 66 22.47 13.21 -5.84
CA ARG A 66 22.02 12.58 -7.07
C ARG A 66 20.73 11.81 -6.83
N VAL A 67 19.66 12.16 -7.54
CA VAL A 67 18.44 11.36 -7.62
C VAL A 67 18.64 10.24 -8.64
N GLY A 68 18.65 8.99 -8.19
CA GLY A 68 18.85 7.82 -9.05
C GLY A 68 17.57 7.32 -9.70
N ALA A 69 16.43 7.42 -8.99
CA ALA A 69 15.11 7.04 -9.49
C ALA A 69 14.00 7.61 -8.58
N VAL A 70 12.76 7.46 -9.04
CA VAL A 70 11.55 7.65 -8.23
C VAL A 70 10.79 6.33 -8.19
N LEU A 71 10.29 5.95 -7.02
CA LEU A 71 9.35 4.84 -6.86
C LEU A 71 7.99 5.39 -6.42
N VAL A 72 6.93 4.97 -7.12
CA VAL A 72 5.54 5.34 -6.82
C VAL A 72 4.73 4.07 -6.56
N THR A 73 3.89 4.05 -5.54
CA THR A 73 2.91 2.97 -5.36
C THR A 73 1.61 3.40 -6.02
N SER A 74 1.20 2.72 -7.09
CA SER A 74 -0.05 3.05 -7.81
C SER A 74 -0.59 1.81 -8.54
N PRO A 75 -1.82 1.35 -8.23
CA PRO A 75 -2.73 1.92 -7.23
C PRO A 75 -2.26 1.62 -5.79
N THR A 76 -2.80 2.38 -4.82
CA THR A 76 -2.72 2.01 -3.41
C THR A 76 -3.52 0.74 -3.14
N TYR A 77 -3.38 0.17 -1.94
CA TYR A 77 -4.17 -1.00 -1.52
C TYR A 77 -5.69 -0.77 -1.65
N HIS A 78 -6.13 0.47 -1.42
CA HIS A 78 -7.53 0.92 -1.51
C HIS A 78 -7.97 1.27 -2.94
N GLY A 79 -7.08 1.13 -3.93
CA GLY A 79 -7.36 1.38 -5.34
C GLY A 79 -7.04 2.79 -5.83
N VAL A 80 -6.59 3.71 -4.97
CA VAL A 80 -6.32 5.10 -5.36
C VAL A 80 -5.11 5.16 -6.31
N CYS A 81 -5.27 5.74 -7.49
CA CYS A 81 -4.21 5.85 -8.49
C CYS A 81 -3.50 7.20 -8.39
N SER A 82 -2.17 7.21 -8.39
CA SER A 82 -1.38 8.44 -8.53
C SER A 82 -1.40 8.96 -9.97
N ASN A 83 -1.15 10.25 -10.15
CA ASN A 83 -0.91 10.85 -11.47
C ASN A 83 0.50 10.49 -11.97
N VAL A 84 0.68 9.24 -12.43
CA VAL A 84 1.98 8.72 -12.92
C VAL A 84 2.46 9.52 -14.13
N GLN A 85 1.55 9.94 -15.01
CA GLN A 85 1.89 10.75 -16.18
C GLN A 85 2.51 12.11 -15.79
N GLY A 86 1.92 12.79 -14.81
CA GLY A 86 2.46 14.02 -14.25
C GLY A 86 3.81 13.82 -13.58
N ILE A 87 3.98 12.71 -12.84
CA ILE A 87 5.25 12.32 -12.21
C ILE A 87 6.34 12.08 -13.29
N ALA A 88 6.04 11.30 -14.32
CA ALA A 88 6.95 11.06 -15.45
C ALA A 88 7.36 12.38 -16.14
N SER A 89 6.41 13.30 -16.31
CA SER A 89 6.65 14.62 -16.90
C SER A 89 7.62 15.48 -16.08
N VAL A 90 7.67 15.30 -14.75
CA VAL A 90 8.65 15.95 -13.86
C VAL A 90 10.02 15.26 -13.95
N CYS A 91 10.05 13.92 -14.04
CA CYS A 91 11.29 13.13 -13.95
C CYS A 91 12.09 13.06 -15.26
N HIS A 92 11.43 12.82 -16.39
CA HIS A 92 12.10 12.52 -17.66
C HIS A 92 12.98 13.66 -18.19
N PRO A 93 12.61 14.96 -18.09
CA PRO A 93 13.51 16.05 -18.48
C PRO A 93 14.84 16.08 -17.70
N ARG A 94 14.87 15.45 -16.52
CA ARG A 94 16.05 15.33 -15.64
C ARG A 94 16.78 13.99 -15.81
N GLY A 95 16.30 13.13 -16.71
CA GLY A 95 16.84 11.78 -16.90
C GLY A 95 16.63 10.84 -15.71
N ILE A 96 15.63 11.13 -14.86
CA ILE A 96 15.31 10.32 -13.69
C ILE A 96 14.28 9.25 -14.11
N PRO A 97 14.58 7.94 -13.96
CA PRO A 97 13.62 6.89 -14.28
C PRO A 97 12.50 6.80 -13.22
N VAL A 98 11.29 6.47 -13.68
CA VAL A 98 10.10 6.25 -12.85
C VAL A 98 9.80 4.76 -12.72
N ILE A 99 9.80 4.28 -11.49
CA ILE A 99 9.44 2.92 -11.10
C ILE A 99 8.05 2.97 -10.46
N VAL A 100 7.13 2.12 -10.90
CA VAL A 100 5.82 2.00 -10.27
C VAL A 100 5.66 0.62 -9.66
N ASP A 101 5.41 0.58 -8.36
CA ASP A 101 4.83 -0.59 -7.69
C ASP A 101 3.33 -0.62 -8.03
N GLU A 102 3.01 -1.38 -9.08
CA GLU A 102 1.66 -1.62 -9.61
C GLU A 102 1.17 -3.00 -9.14
N ALA A 103 1.56 -3.43 -7.93
CA ALA A 103 1.24 -4.76 -7.44
C ALA A 103 -0.27 -5.07 -7.44
N HIS A 104 -1.11 -4.05 -7.27
CA HIS A 104 -2.56 -4.16 -7.25
C HIS A 104 -3.25 -3.71 -8.55
N GLY A 105 -2.48 -3.41 -9.62
CA GLY A 105 -3.01 -2.88 -10.89
C GLY A 105 -2.83 -3.80 -12.11
N ALA A 106 -2.50 -5.08 -11.92
CA ALA A 106 -2.19 -5.98 -13.03
C ALA A 106 -3.36 -6.21 -14.02
N HIS A 107 -4.60 -5.96 -13.59
CA HIS A 107 -5.81 -6.08 -14.41
C HIS A 107 -6.11 -4.86 -15.30
N PHE A 108 -5.45 -3.72 -15.07
CA PHE A 108 -5.79 -2.43 -15.68
C PHE A 108 -5.81 -2.42 -17.21
N ARG A 109 -4.92 -3.20 -17.85
CA ARG A 109 -4.81 -3.23 -19.32
C ARG A 109 -6.01 -3.86 -20.03
N PHE A 110 -6.86 -4.59 -19.30
CA PHE A 110 -7.78 -5.56 -19.91
C PHE A 110 -9.23 -5.08 -20.01
N HIS A 111 -9.52 -3.81 -19.69
CA HIS A 111 -10.84 -3.20 -19.91
C HIS A 111 -10.76 -1.66 -19.89
N ASP A 112 -11.46 -0.97 -20.79
CA ASP A 112 -11.36 0.50 -20.96
C ASP A 112 -11.91 1.30 -19.76
N SER A 113 -12.83 0.73 -18.99
CA SER A 113 -13.33 1.33 -17.73
C SER A 113 -12.39 1.17 -16.54
N LEU A 114 -11.26 0.45 -16.68
CA LEU A 114 -10.23 0.38 -15.65
C LEU A 114 -9.23 1.55 -15.81
N PRO A 115 -8.51 1.93 -14.74
CA PRO A 115 -7.45 2.92 -14.85
C PRO A 115 -6.38 2.53 -15.89
N SER A 116 -5.67 3.51 -16.47
CA SER A 116 -4.54 3.23 -17.35
C SER A 116 -3.37 2.59 -16.59
N THR A 117 -2.64 1.68 -17.24
CA THR A 117 -1.46 1.06 -16.63
C THR A 117 -0.34 2.08 -16.40
N ALA A 118 0.57 1.78 -15.47
CA ALA A 118 1.75 2.59 -15.21
C ALA A 118 2.61 2.80 -16.47
N ILE A 119 2.79 1.75 -17.29
CA ILE A 119 3.55 1.82 -18.54
C ILE A 119 2.88 2.73 -19.57
N GLU A 120 1.55 2.65 -19.73
CA GLU A 120 0.80 3.56 -20.61
C GLU A 120 0.88 5.03 -20.15
N GLN A 121 1.08 5.25 -18.84
CA GLN A 121 1.26 6.58 -18.25
C GLN A 121 2.72 7.08 -18.30
N GLY A 122 3.67 6.30 -18.85
CA GLY A 122 5.06 6.72 -19.02
C GLY A 122 6.03 6.26 -17.92
N ALA A 123 5.66 5.29 -17.08
CA ALA A 123 6.62 4.62 -16.21
C ALA A 123 7.66 3.84 -17.03
N ASP A 124 8.90 3.83 -16.56
CA ASP A 124 10.00 3.07 -17.17
C ASP A 124 10.00 1.62 -16.69
N LEU A 125 9.60 1.39 -15.44
CA LEU A 125 9.40 0.07 -14.84
C LEU A 125 8.05 -0.01 -14.13
N ALA A 126 7.32 -1.12 -14.31
CA ALA A 126 6.12 -1.43 -13.54
C ALA A 126 6.20 -2.84 -12.94
N VAL A 127 6.04 -2.95 -11.63
CA VAL A 127 6.07 -4.22 -10.90
C VAL A 127 4.65 -4.65 -10.57
N GLN A 128 4.19 -5.77 -11.14
CA GLN A 128 2.83 -6.25 -10.97
C GLN A 128 2.81 -7.60 -10.23
N SER A 129 2.00 -7.71 -9.18
CA SER A 129 1.78 -8.99 -8.50
C SER A 129 0.60 -9.69 -9.14
N THR A 130 0.87 -10.51 -10.17
CA THR A 130 -0.17 -11.22 -10.93
C THR A 130 -1.10 -12.01 -10.00
N HIS A 131 -0.56 -12.67 -8.97
CA HIS A 131 -1.35 -13.47 -8.04
C HIS A 131 -2.32 -12.68 -7.15
N LYS A 132 -2.14 -11.36 -7.01
CA LYS A 132 -3.01 -10.54 -6.14
C LYS A 132 -4.35 -10.24 -6.79
N VAL A 133 -4.36 -10.01 -8.10
CA VAL A 133 -5.54 -9.49 -8.82
C VAL A 133 -5.89 -10.27 -10.08
N LEU A 134 -5.05 -11.21 -10.50
CA LEU A 134 -5.26 -12.12 -11.63
C LEU A 134 -5.15 -13.59 -11.19
N CYS A 135 -5.44 -14.51 -12.11
CA CYS A 135 -5.52 -15.94 -11.82
C CYS A 135 -4.15 -16.66 -11.92
N SER A 136 -3.17 -16.25 -11.11
CA SER A 136 -1.89 -16.97 -10.98
C SER A 136 -1.59 -17.38 -9.54
N LEU A 137 -0.63 -18.28 -9.33
CA LEU A 137 -0.31 -18.82 -8.00
C LEU A 137 0.43 -17.79 -7.15
N THR A 138 0.16 -17.76 -5.84
CA THR A 138 0.87 -16.92 -4.86
C THR A 138 2.39 -17.01 -5.04
N GLN A 139 3.09 -15.88 -4.84
CA GLN A 139 4.52 -15.65 -5.15
C GLN A 139 4.83 -15.32 -6.62
N SER A 140 3.88 -15.46 -7.54
CA SER A 140 4.14 -15.11 -8.95
C SER A 140 3.89 -13.62 -9.25
N SER A 141 4.77 -13.00 -10.03
CA SER A 141 4.72 -11.58 -10.41
C SER A 141 5.35 -11.34 -11.78
N MET A 142 5.10 -10.18 -12.36
CA MET A 142 5.69 -9.72 -13.61
C MET A 142 6.35 -8.36 -13.43
N LEU A 143 7.50 -8.16 -14.08
CA LEU A 143 8.17 -6.87 -14.22
C LEU A 143 8.01 -6.44 -15.68
N HIS A 144 7.42 -5.28 -15.89
CA HIS A 144 7.27 -4.66 -17.20
C HIS A 144 8.28 -3.53 -17.34
N MET A 145 8.83 -3.37 -18.54
CA MET A 145 9.83 -2.35 -18.86
C MET A 145 9.40 -1.60 -20.12
N SER A 146 9.67 -0.30 -20.16
CA SER A 146 9.43 0.56 -21.33
C SER A 146 10.47 1.68 -21.38
N GLY A 147 10.71 2.21 -22.59
CA GLY A 147 11.68 3.28 -22.81
C GLY A 147 13.14 2.84 -22.67
N ASP A 148 14.04 3.83 -22.65
CA ASP A 148 15.50 3.64 -22.73
C ASP A 148 16.26 4.19 -21.50
N LEU A 149 15.56 4.74 -20.49
CA LEU A 149 16.21 5.28 -19.29
C LEU A 149 16.77 4.20 -18.36
N VAL A 150 16.26 2.97 -18.49
CA VAL A 150 16.68 1.83 -17.68
C VAL A 150 17.32 0.76 -18.55
N ASP A 151 18.57 0.42 -18.21
CA ASP A 151 19.36 -0.60 -18.91
C ASP A 151 18.81 -2.01 -18.64
N VAL A 152 18.34 -2.67 -19.70
CA VAL A 152 17.78 -4.02 -19.66
C VAL A 152 18.79 -5.08 -19.20
N ASP A 153 20.06 -4.93 -19.56
CA ASP A 153 21.09 -5.88 -19.17
C ASP A 153 21.38 -5.79 -17.66
N LYS A 154 21.36 -4.57 -17.10
CA LYS A 154 21.45 -4.37 -15.64
C LYS A 154 20.23 -4.94 -14.91
N VAL A 155 19.03 -4.81 -15.46
CA VAL A 155 17.83 -5.44 -14.88
C VAL A 155 17.98 -6.95 -14.86
N SER A 156 18.39 -7.55 -15.99
CA SER A 156 18.63 -8.99 -16.11
C SER A 156 19.67 -9.49 -15.10
N GLN A 157 20.80 -8.79 -14.96
CA GLN A 157 21.83 -9.11 -13.97
C GLN A 157 21.30 -9.02 -12.53
N CYS A 158 20.53 -7.98 -12.20
CA CYS A 158 19.94 -7.83 -10.86
C CYS A 158 18.91 -8.93 -10.56
N LEU A 159 18.12 -9.36 -11.54
CA LEU A 159 17.17 -10.45 -11.37
C LEU A 159 17.89 -11.77 -11.05
N GLN A 160 19.03 -12.05 -11.69
CA GLN A 160 19.84 -13.25 -11.41
C GLN A 160 20.40 -13.28 -9.97
N LEU A 161 20.57 -12.13 -9.31
CA LEU A 161 21.00 -12.06 -7.91
C LEU A 161 19.87 -12.40 -6.92
N LEU A 162 18.62 -12.12 -7.30
CA LEU A 162 17.47 -12.28 -6.41
C LEU A 162 16.69 -13.57 -6.64
N GLN A 163 16.66 -14.04 -7.88
CA GLN A 163 15.88 -15.21 -8.26
C GLN A 163 16.64 -16.50 -7.94
N SER A 164 15.88 -17.56 -7.63
CA SER A 164 16.43 -18.90 -7.52
C SER A 164 17.01 -19.35 -8.87
N SER A 165 18.17 -20.00 -8.84
CA SER A 165 18.73 -20.69 -10.02
C SER A 165 17.88 -21.88 -10.47
N SER A 166 16.92 -22.31 -9.66
CA SER A 166 15.92 -23.35 -9.96
C SER A 166 14.52 -22.78 -9.71
N PRO A 167 13.93 -22.03 -10.66
CA PRO A 167 12.61 -21.46 -10.50
C PRO A 167 11.53 -22.55 -10.50
N SER A 168 10.42 -22.31 -9.79
CA SER A 168 9.26 -23.21 -9.82
C SER A 168 8.54 -23.11 -11.15
N TYR A 169 8.58 -24.18 -11.95
CA TYR A 169 7.84 -24.26 -13.20
C TYR A 169 6.33 -24.20 -13.02
N LEU A 170 5.79 -24.56 -11.85
CA LEU A 170 4.38 -24.35 -11.55
C LEU A 170 4.03 -22.87 -11.48
N LEU A 171 4.88 -22.05 -10.85
CA LEU A 171 4.68 -20.60 -10.81
C LEU A 171 4.78 -20.00 -12.22
N LEU A 172 5.78 -20.39 -13.00
CA LEU A 172 5.94 -19.93 -14.39
C LEU A 172 4.75 -20.33 -15.28
N SER A 173 4.31 -21.58 -15.20
CA SER A 173 3.12 -22.04 -15.94
C SER A 173 1.85 -21.33 -15.51
N SER A 174 1.71 -20.96 -14.23
CA SER A 174 0.54 -20.19 -13.77
C SER A 174 0.53 -18.76 -14.33
N LEU A 175 1.70 -18.13 -14.50
CA LEU A 175 1.82 -16.83 -15.17
C LEU A 175 1.47 -16.95 -16.66
N ASP A 176 1.94 -18.01 -17.31
CA ASP A 176 1.66 -18.30 -18.72
C ASP A 176 0.15 -18.52 -18.96
N ALA A 177 -0.49 -19.31 -18.09
CA ALA A 177 -1.92 -19.57 -18.12
C ALA A 177 -2.76 -18.31 -17.86
N ALA A 178 -2.37 -17.47 -16.87
CA ALA A 178 -3.04 -16.20 -16.62
C ALA A 178 -2.98 -15.27 -17.84
N ARG A 179 -1.81 -15.16 -18.48
CA ARG A 179 -1.66 -14.38 -19.72
C ARG A 179 -2.53 -14.95 -20.85
N ASP A 180 -2.55 -16.27 -21.04
CA ASP A 180 -3.36 -16.91 -22.08
C ASP A 180 -4.86 -16.63 -21.85
N GLN A 181 -5.37 -16.84 -20.63
CA GLN A 181 -6.76 -16.55 -20.26
C GLN A 181 -7.18 -15.11 -20.63
N LEU A 182 -6.35 -14.12 -20.29
CA LEU A 182 -6.61 -12.71 -20.55
C LEU A 182 -6.53 -12.37 -22.05
N SER A 183 -5.69 -13.07 -22.81
CA SER A 183 -5.57 -12.86 -24.26
C SER A 183 -6.78 -13.37 -25.05
N GLN A 184 -7.45 -14.40 -24.56
CA GLN A 184 -8.59 -15.05 -25.24
C GLN A 184 -9.93 -14.36 -24.96
N ASN A 185 -10.06 -13.63 -23.85
CA ASN A 185 -11.34 -13.03 -23.44
C ASN A 185 -11.19 -11.55 -23.08
N ARG A 186 -11.47 -10.68 -24.06
CA ARG A 186 -11.43 -9.21 -23.88
C ARG A 186 -12.50 -8.66 -22.95
N ASN A 187 -13.55 -9.43 -22.67
CA ASN A 187 -14.70 -9.00 -21.88
C ASN A 187 -14.73 -9.67 -20.51
N ILE A 188 -13.60 -10.26 -20.09
CA ILE A 188 -13.53 -11.06 -18.85
C ILE A 188 -13.81 -10.22 -17.59
N PHE A 189 -13.67 -8.90 -17.67
CA PHE A 189 -13.93 -7.96 -16.58
C PHE A 189 -15.33 -7.33 -16.60
N ASP A 190 -16.15 -7.54 -17.64
CA ASP A 190 -17.48 -6.94 -17.76
C ASP A 190 -18.36 -7.29 -16.53
N GLU A 191 -18.41 -8.57 -16.16
CA GLU A 191 -19.20 -9.06 -15.03
C GLU A 191 -18.64 -8.58 -13.67
N PRO A 192 -17.34 -8.74 -13.34
CA PRO A 192 -16.75 -8.16 -12.13
C PRO A 192 -17.00 -6.66 -11.99
N LEU A 193 -16.89 -5.89 -13.08
CA LEU A 193 -17.16 -4.45 -13.07
C LEU A 193 -18.62 -4.14 -12.79
N ALA A 194 -19.54 -4.87 -13.41
CA ALA A 194 -20.98 -4.74 -13.15
C ALA A 194 -21.31 -5.06 -11.68
N ILE A 195 -20.77 -6.16 -11.14
CA ILE A 195 -20.92 -6.56 -9.74
C ILE A 195 -20.39 -5.47 -8.81
N ALA A 196 -19.20 -4.93 -9.08
CA ALA A 196 -18.58 -3.92 -8.24
C ALA A 196 -19.40 -2.62 -8.25
N SER A 197 -19.83 -2.16 -9.43
CA SER A 197 -20.66 -0.97 -9.59
C SER A 197 -22.00 -1.10 -8.85
N GLU A 198 -22.72 -2.20 -9.06
CA GLU A 198 -24.01 -2.43 -8.41
C GLU A 198 -23.87 -2.56 -6.89
N THR A 199 -22.80 -3.20 -6.42
CA THR A 199 -22.49 -3.32 -4.99
C THR A 199 -22.22 -1.95 -4.36
N LYS A 200 -21.38 -1.12 -4.98
CA LYS A 200 -21.08 0.25 -4.50
C LYS A 200 -22.36 1.08 -4.41
N ASP A 201 -23.20 1.06 -5.43
CA ASP A 201 -24.48 1.78 -5.46
C ASP A 201 -25.43 1.33 -4.35
N LYS A 202 -25.53 0.02 -4.11
CA LYS A 202 -26.38 -0.53 -3.04
C LYS A 202 -25.84 -0.15 -1.66
N LEU A 203 -24.53 -0.25 -1.44
CA LEU A 203 -23.88 0.09 -0.18
C LEU A 203 -24.04 1.58 0.17
N ALA A 204 -23.84 2.47 -0.81
CA ALA A 204 -23.94 3.92 -0.62
C ALA A 204 -25.36 4.39 -0.20
N ARG A 205 -26.40 3.58 -0.43
CA ARG A 205 -27.78 3.86 -0.03
C ARG A 205 -28.11 3.39 1.38
N ILE A 206 -27.22 2.65 2.05
CA ILE A 206 -27.47 2.12 3.39
C ILE A 206 -27.16 3.21 4.44
N PRO A 207 -28.12 3.58 5.31
CA PRO A 207 -27.89 4.60 6.33
C PRO A 207 -26.70 4.28 7.24
N GLY A 208 -25.79 5.25 7.40
CA GLY A 208 -24.60 5.10 8.26
C GLY A 208 -23.44 4.33 7.63
N ILE A 209 -23.58 3.86 6.39
CA ILE A 209 -22.47 3.29 5.61
C ILE A 209 -21.98 4.34 4.62
N SER A 210 -20.67 4.54 4.56
CA SER A 210 -20.00 5.34 3.53
C SER A 210 -19.17 4.43 2.64
N VAL A 211 -19.02 4.79 1.36
CA VAL A 211 -18.13 4.11 0.40
C VAL A 211 -17.04 5.08 -0.04
N LEU A 212 -15.79 4.63 -0.07
CA LEU A 212 -14.64 5.45 -0.43
C LEU A 212 -14.72 5.83 -1.91
N ASP A 213 -14.45 7.10 -2.21
CA ASP A 213 -14.41 7.63 -3.57
C ASP A 213 -13.44 8.83 -3.66
N LEU A 214 -13.08 9.24 -4.88
CA LEU A 214 -12.12 10.31 -5.16
C LEU A 214 -12.37 11.63 -4.40
N PRO A 215 -13.62 12.13 -4.24
CA PRO A 215 -13.88 13.37 -3.50
C PRO A 215 -13.51 13.32 -2.01
N CYS A 216 -13.14 12.14 -1.49
CA CYS A 216 -12.58 12.03 -0.15
C CYS A 216 -11.17 12.63 -0.06
N PHE A 217 -10.44 12.74 -1.16
CA PHE A 217 -9.07 13.27 -1.18
C PHE A 217 -9.05 14.73 -1.62
N ALA A 218 -8.12 15.50 -1.07
CA ALA A 218 -7.86 16.89 -1.43
C ALA A 218 -7.12 17.01 -2.76
N SER A 219 -6.24 16.05 -3.08
CA SER A 219 -5.57 16.00 -4.38
C SER A 219 -6.49 15.44 -5.46
N ASP A 220 -6.28 15.93 -6.68
CA ASP A 220 -6.99 15.48 -7.88
C ASP A 220 -6.38 14.16 -8.40
N PHE A 221 -6.62 13.06 -7.67
CA PHE A 221 -6.22 11.72 -8.10
C PHE A 221 -7.02 11.31 -9.35
N PRO A 222 -6.38 10.81 -10.42
CA PRO A 222 -7.04 10.57 -11.70
C PRO A 222 -8.08 9.44 -11.68
N ALA A 223 -7.93 8.45 -10.79
CA ALA A 223 -8.80 7.29 -10.75
C ALA A 223 -8.75 6.55 -9.40
N ILE A 224 -9.81 5.80 -9.12
CA ILE A 224 -9.85 4.76 -8.10
C ILE A 224 -10.22 3.43 -8.78
N ASP A 225 -9.53 2.34 -8.46
CA ASP A 225 -9.82 1.01 -9.00
C ASP A 225 -11.28 0.63 -8.67
N PRO A 226 -12.16 0.47 -9.68
CA PRO A 226 -13.56 0.16 -9.44
C PRO A 226 -13.75 -1.18 -8.75
N LEU A 227 -12.80 -2.11 -8.89
CA LEU A 227 -12.84 -3.44 -8.27
C LEU A 227 -12.37 -3.46 -6.81
N ARG A 228 -11.94 -2.31 -6.27
CA ARG A 228 -11.73 -2.12 -4.83
C ARG A 228 -12.95 -1.43 -4.23
N ILE A 229 -13.56 -2.09 -3.24
CA ILE A 229 -14.71 -1.57 -2.50
C ILE A 229 -14.29 -1.37 -1.06
N THR A 230 -14.10 -0.12 -0.65
CA THR A 230 -13.81 0.24 0.73
C THR A 230 -15.03 0.89 1.34
N LEU A 231 -15.51 0.35 2.46
CA LEU A 231 -16.65 0.89 3.20
C LEU A 231 -16.25 1.29 4.62
N SER A 232 -16.90 2.33 5.13
CA SER A 232 -16.78 2.77 6.52
C SER A 232 -18.13 2.72 7.21
N ALA A 233 -18.13 2.16 8.42
CA ALA A 233 -19.24 2.18 9.37
C ALA A 233 -19.03 3.22 10.49
N SER A 234 -18.15 4.21 10.28
CA SER A 234 -17.86 5.24 11.29
C SER A 234 -19.11 6.00 11.75
N ASN A 235 -20.07 6.24 10.86
CA ASN A 235 -21.33 6.91 11.18
C ASN A 235 -22.27 6.05 12.05
N LEU A 236 -21.96 4.76 12.19
CA LEU A 236 -22.60 3.82 13.13
C LEU A 236 -21.82 3.70 14.44
N GLN A 237 -20.76 4.49 14.61
CA GLN A 237 -19.83 4.45 15.73
C GLN A 237 -19.08 3.11 15.85
N LEU A 238 -18.82 2.46 14.71
CA LEU A 238 -18.03 1.24 14.62
C LEU A 238 -16.67 1.54 13.98
N SER A 239 -15.61 0.98 14.56
CA SER A 239 -14.30 0.86 13.92
C SER A 239 -14.35 -0.12 12.74
N GLY A 240 -13.33 -0.08 11.89
CA GLY A 240 -13.19 -1.07 10.81
C GLY A 240 -13.04 -2.49 11.37
N TYR A 241 -12.32 -2.68 12.48
CA TYR A 241 -12.19 -3.97 13.16
C TYR A 241 -13.53 -4.49 13.70
N GLU A 242 -14.29 -3.66 14.42
CA GLU A 242 -15.63 -4.05 14.90
C GLU A 242 -16.57 -4.38 13.72
N ALA A 243 -16.47 -3.64 12.61
CA ALA A 243 -17.25 -3.94 11.42
C ALA A 243 -16.84 -5.28 10.80
N ASP A 244 -15.55 -5.57 10.68
CA ASP A 244 -15.02 -6.83 10.15
C ASP A 244 -15.48 -8.04 10.98
N ASP A 245 -15.37 -7.96 12.31
CA ASP A 245 -15.82 -9.01 13.23
C ASP A 245 -17.32 -9.32 13.02
N ILE A 246 -18.15 -8.29 12.90
CA ILE A 246 -19.60 -8.46 12.67
C ILE A 246 -19.89 -9.08 11.29
N LEU A 247 -19.15 -8.67 10.26
CA LEU A 247 -19.28 -9.21 8.90
C LEU A 247 -18.87 -10.69 8.86
N TYR A 248 -17.80 -11.05 9.57
CA TYR A 248 -17.31 -12.42 9.66
C TYR A 248 -18.25 -13.31 10.49
N GLU A 249 -18.54 -12.95 11.74
CA GLU A 249 -19.38 -13.75 12.64
C GLU A 249 -20.81 -13.93 12.12
N GLY A 250 -21.39 -12.87 11.57
CA GLY A 250 -22.78 -12.88 11.11
C GLY A 250 -22.96 -13.57 9.75
N HIS A 251 -21.98 -13.42 8.84
CA HIS A 251 -22.21 -13.72 7.42
C HIS A 251 -21.03 -14.40 6.72
N GLN A 252 -19.96 -14.73 7.45
CA GLN A 252 -18.76 -15.42 6.95
C GLN A 252 -18.10 -14.67 5.78
N ILE A 253 -18.11 -13.34 5.85
CA ILE A 253 -17.44 -12.48 4.88
C ILE A 253 -16.05 -12.17 5.41
N VAL A 254 -15.03 -12.39 4.59
CA VAL A 254 -13.64 -12.06 4.90
C VAL A 254 -13.26 -10.82 4.10
N SER A 255 -12.88 -9.75 4.79
CA SER A 255 -12.35 -8.55 4.16
C SER A 255 -10.95 -8.81 3.61
N GLU A 256 -10.60 -8.14 2.52
CA GLU A 256 -9.24 -8.14 1.99
C GLU A 256 -8.29 -7.38 2.95
N LEU A 257 -8.74 -6.23 3.43
CA LEU A 257 -7.98 -5.36 4.33
C LEU A 257 -8.90 -4.73 5.36
N VAL A 258 -8.50 -4.83 6.62
CA VAL A 258 -9.16 -4.18 7.76
C VAL A 258 -8.27 -3.04 8.24
N GLY A 259 -8.83 -1.83 8.30
CA GLY A 259 -8.19 -0.64 8.86
C GLY A 259 -8.95 -0.13 10.07
N THR A 260 -8.48 0.97 10.69
CA THR A 260 -9.11 1.45 11.93
C THR A 260 -10.51 2.02 11.72
N ARG A 261 -10.78 2.60 10.54
CA ARG A 261 -12.07 3.25 10.22
C ARG A 261 -12.83 2.61 9.05
N ALA A 262 -12.21 1.67 8.33
CA ALA A 262 -12.76 1.11 7.11
C ALA A 262 -12.36 -0.35 6.90
N VAL A 263 -13.16 -1.05 6.10
CA VAL A 263 -12.87 -2.40 5.58
C VAL A 263 -12.91 -2.38 4.07
N THR A 264 -11.98 -3.08 3.44
CA THR A 264 -11.82 -3.14 1.99
C THR A 264 -12.04 -4.55 1.47
N PHE A 265 -12.73 -4.64 0.35
CA PHE A 265 -13.00 -5.87 -0.39
C PHE A 265 -12.44 -5.77 -1.81
N ALA A 266 -12.01 -6.91 -2.33
CA ALA A 266 -11.58 -7.06 -3.72
C ALA A 266 -12.64 -7.83 -4.51
N VAL A 267 -13.13 -7.24 -5.59
CA VAL A 267 -13.92 -7.94 -6.60
C VAL A 267 -12.95 -8.49 -7.65
N ASN A 268 -13.01 -9.79 -7.92
CA ASN A 268 -12.11 -10.47 -8.86
C ASN A 268 -12.88 -11.39 -9.80
N LEU A 269 -12.17 -12.07 -10.70
CA LEU A 269 -12.76 -12.97 -11.70
C LEU A 269 -13.52 -14.17 -11.10
N GLY A 270 -13.28 -14.47 -9.82
CA GLY A 270 -13.99 -15.53 -9.08
C GLY A 270 -15.17 -15.03 -8.25
N THR A 271 -15.37 -13.71 -8.12
CA THR A 271 -16.46 -13.12 -7.33
C THR A 271 -17.80 -13.34 -8.02
N ARG A 272 -18.79 -13.86 -7.30
CA ARG A 272 -20.14 -14.07 -7.82
C ARG A 272 -21.09 -12.98 -7.33
N VAL A 273 -22.17 -12.78 -8.08
CA VAL A 273 -23.27 -11.88 -7.67
C VAL A 273 -23.77 -12.20 -6.26
N GLN A 274 -23.89 -13.49 -5.90
CA GLN A 274 -24.37 -13.88 -4.57
C GLN A 274 -23.41 -13.49 -3.45
N ASP A 275 -22.10 -13.42 -3.72
CA ASP A 275 -21.11 -13.01 -2.72
C ASP A 275 -21.23 -11.50 -2.45
N ALA A 276 -21.38 -10.72 -3.51
CA ALA A 276 -21.67 -9.29 -3.45
C ALA A 276 -23.01 -8.99 -2.75
N GLU A 277 -24.06 -9.76 -3.04
CA GLU A 277 -25.36 -9.62 -2.37
C GLU A 277 -25.25 -9.90 -0.87
N LYS A 278 -24.50 -10.93 -0.47
CA LYS A 278 -24.23 -11.19 0.96
C LYS A 278 -23.60 -9.97 1.62
N LEU A 279 -22.57 -9.37 1.02
CA LEU A 279 -21.95 -8.15 1.56
C LEU A 279 -22.95 -7.02 1.77
N VAL A 280 -23.82 -6.77 0.78
CA VAL A 280 -24.86 -5.74 0.89
C VAL A 280 -25.85 -6.07 2.03
N GLN A 281 -26.29 -7.32 2.16
CA GLN A 281 -27.20 -7.72 3.25
C GLN A 281 -26.54 -7.61 4.62
N SER A 282 -25.26 -7.96 4.73
CA SER A 282 -24.49 -7.83 5.97
C SER A 282 -24.36 -6.37 6.40
N ALA A 283 -24.05 -5.47 5.46
CA ALA A 283 -23.99 -4.04 5.71
C ALA A 283 -25.36 -3.46 6.14
N LYS A 284 -26.47 -3.96 5.56
CA LYS A 284 -27.83 -3.59 6.00
C LYS A 284 -28.10 -4.04 7.43
N HIS A 285 -27.80 -5.29 7.76
CA HIS A 285 -27.98 -5.81 9.11
C HIS A 285 -27.15 -5.00 10.13
N LEU A 286 -25.91 -4.65 9.78
CA LEU A 286 -25.05 -3.81 10.60
C LEU A 286 -25.63 -2.40 10.80
N SER A 287 -26.19 -1.79 9.75
CA SER A 287 -26.93 -0.52 9.84
C SER A 287 -28.18 -0.63 10.73
N GLU A 288 -29.06 -1.60 10.50
CA GLU A 288 -30.30 -1.79 11.26
C GLU A 288 -30.05 -1.96 12.77
N LYS A 289 -29.00 -2.72 13.12
CA LYS A 289 -28.64 -3.00 14.51
C LYS A 289 -28.04 -1.77 15.23
N HIS A 290 -27.23 -0.97 14.53
CA HIS A 290 -26.40 0.05 15.19
C HIS A 290 -26.85 1.49 14.93
N PHE A 291 -27.53 1.78 13.82
CA PHE A 291 -27.88 3.15 13.42
C PHE A 291 -28.77 3.83 14.48
N PHE A 292 -29.88 3.21 14.86
CA PHE A 292 -30.77 3.76 15.89
C PHE A 292 -30.23 3.58 17.31
N ALA A 293 -29.54 2.47 17.58
CA ALA A 293 -29.01 2.16 18.92
C ALA A 293 -27.88 3.12 19.36
N ASN A 294 -27.13 3.67 18.41
CA ASN A 294 -26.00 4.55 18.68
C ASN A 294 -26.29 6.04 18.39
N SER A 295 -27.46 6.39 17.84
CA SER A 295 -27.87 7.80 17.61
C SER A 295 -27.90 8.66 18.89
N LEU A 296 -27.93 8.03 20.07
CA LEU A 296 -28.00 8.66 21.39
C LEU A 296 -26.68 8.62 22.18
N LYS A 297 -25.61 8.00 21.64
CA LYS A 297 -24.33 7.86 22.33
C LYS A 297 -23.38 9.00 21.94
N PRO A 298 -22.56 9.52 22.89
CA PRO A 298 -21.53 10.49 22.56
C PRO A 298 -20.56 9.89 21.53
N VAL A 299 -20.19 10.70 20.53
CA VAL A 299 -19.27 10.29 19.47
C VAL A 299 -17.94 9.87 20.10
N LYS A 300 -17.49 8.64 19.82
CA LYS A 300 -16.13 8.21 20.17
C LYS A 300 -15.15 9.04 19.32
N GLU A 301 -14.49 10.03 19.91
CA GLU A 301 -13.34 10.69 19.27
C GLU A 301 -12.13 9.74 19.30
N ASN A 302 -11.98 8.93 18.25
CA ASN A 302 -10.71 8.25 17.98
C ASN A 302 -9.86 9.16 17.09
N ARG A 303 -9.26 10.21 17.69
CA ARG A 303 -8.20 10.97 17.03
C ARG A 303 -6.91 10.18 17.13
N VAL A 304 -6.70 9.28 16.17
CA VAL A 304 -5.37 8.73 15.94
C VAL A 304 -4.70 9.67 14.94
N HIS A 305 -3.71 10.45 15.40
CA HIS A 305 -2.83 11.18 14.48
C HIS A 305 -2.10 10.16 13.60
N GLY A 306 -1.96 10.45 12.30
CA GLY A 306 -1.32 9.52 11.37
C GLY A 306 0.12 9.25 11.82
N PRO A 307 0.56 7.98 11.98
CA PRO A 307 1.87 7.67 12.56
C PRO A 307 3.06 8.09 11.67
N LEU A 308 2.78 8.55 10.44
CA LEU A 308 3.78 8.80 9.40
C LEU A 308 4.06 10.29 9.15
N GLU A 309 3.41 11.22 9.87
CA GLU A 309 3.56 12.66 9.63
C GLU A 309 4.90 13.21 10.13
N ASN A 310 5.39 12.72 11.28
CA ASN A 310 6.60 13.22 11.95
C ASN A 310 7.71 12.17 11.94
N ILE A 311 8.40 12.01 10.81
CA ILE A 311 9.54 11.11 10.69
C ILE A 311 10.87 11.86 10.86
N SER A 312 11.80 11.27 11.62
CA SER A 312 13.18 11.72 11.72
C SER A 312 14.11 10.56 11.41
N VAL A 313 14.93 10.70 10.38
CA VAL A 313 15.87 9.68 9.93
C VAL A 313 17.29 10.07 10.36
N HIS A 314 17.93 9.25 11.18
CA HIS A 314 19.30 9.47 11.65
C HIS A 314 20.32 8.57 10.95
N LEU A 315 19.91 7.35 10.60
CA LEU A 315 20.70 6.41 9.81
C LEU A 315 19.91 5.99 8.59
N SER A 316 20.58 5.70 7.48
CA SER A 316 19.93 4.99 6.37
C SER A 316 19.47 3.60 6.83
N PRO A 317 18.45 3.00 6.18
CA PRO A 317 18.02 1.64 6.49
C PRO A 317 19.16 0.63 6.46
N ARG A 318 20.13 0.81 5.54
CA ARG A 318 21.32 -0.04 5.44
C ARG A 318 22.23 0.12 6.64
N GLU A 319 22.57 1.35 7.03
CA GLU A 319 23.43 1.60 8.19
C GLU A 319 22.81 1.00 9.45
N ALA A 320 21.55 1.32 9.74
CA ALA A 320 20.84 0.76 10.89
C ALA A 320 20.78 -0.77 10.87
N PHE A 321 20.60 -1.38 9.68
CA PHE A 321 20.63 -2.83 9.53
C PHE A 321 21.99 -3.46 9.89
N PHE A 322 23.11 -2.75 9.72
CA PHE A 322 24.45 -3.28 10.04
C PHE A 322 25.02 -2.79 11.38
N THR A 323 24.48 -1.73 11.98
CA THR A 323 24.85 -1.27 13.33
C THR A 323 24.57 -2.34 14.37
N GLU A 324 25.37 -2.44 15.44
CA GLU A 324 25.03 -3.31 16.57
C GLU A 324 23.70 -2.88 17.20
N LYS A 325 22.97 -3.83 17.81
CA LYS A 325 21.68 -3.54 18.44
C LYS A 325 21.69 -3.95 19.89
N ARG A 326 21.02 -3.14 20.70
CA ARG A 326 20.68 -3.47 22.09
C ARG A 326 19.18 -3.52 22.25
N ARG A 327 18.73 -4.41 23.14
CA ARG A 327 17.31 -4.52 23.50
C ARG A 327 16.98 -3.51 24.59
N VAL A 328 15.93 -2.74 24.39
CA VAL A 328 15.35 -1.83 25.38
C VAL A 328 13.89 -2.17 25.60
N LYS A 329 13.34 -1.81 26.76
CA LYS A 329 11.89 -1.87 26.92
C LYS A 329 11.23 -0.85 26.00
N ILE A 330 10.00 -1.12 25.57
CA ILE A 330 9.26 -0.20 24.70
C ILE A 330 9.11 1.20 25.34
N GLU A 331 8.94 1.26 26.66
CA GLU A 331 8.83 2.50 27.44
C GLU A 331 10.12 3.34 27.45
N ASP A 332 11.27 2.68 27.33
CA ASP A 332 12.61 3.30 27.35
C ASP A 332 13.12 3.61 25.92
N SER A 333 12.32 3.33 24.89
CA SER A 333 12.75 3.46 23.49
C SER A 333 12.57 4.85 22.88
N LEU A 334 11.85 5.75 23.56
CA LEU A 334 11.56 7.08 23.04
C LEU A 334 12.84 7.88 22.80
N GLY A 335 13.02 8.39 21.57
CA GLY A 335 14.21 9.15 21.17
C GLY A 335 15.40 8.28 20.74
N GLU A 336 15.32 6.96 20.90
CA GLU A 336 16.33 6.03 20.40
C GLU A 336 16.19 5.83 18.88
N ILE A 337 17.26 5.37 18.24
CA ILE A 337 17.25 5.03 16.83
C ILE A 337 16.77 3.59 16.67
N CYS A 338 15.65 3.40 15.99
CA CYS A 338 15.04 2.10 15.77
C CYS A 338 16.00 1.17 15.01
N GLY A 339 16.18 -0.06 15.51
CA GLY A 339 16.99 -1.09 14.87
C GLY A 339 16.16 -2.13 14.10
N GLU A 340 14.84 -1.96 14.05
CA GLU A 340 13.89 -2.96 13.56
C GLU A 340 12.90 -2.37 12.55
N LEU A 341 12.37 -3.23 11.68
CA LEU A 341 11.30 -2.87 10.76
C LEU A 341 9.98 -3.27 11.39
N ILE A 342 9.32 -2.36 12.11
CA ILE A 342 8.11 -2.67 12.87
C ILE A 342 6.87 -2.28 12.07
N CYS A 343 6.03 -3.28 11.84
CA CYS A 343 4.93 -3.17 10.89
C CYS A 343 3.65 -3.84 11.42
N PRO A 344 2.54 -3.11 11.60
CA PRO A 344 1.24 -3.73 11.80
C PRO A 344 0.79 -4.43 10.52
N TYR A 345 0.16 -5.59 10.67
CA TYR A 345 -0.37 -6.37 9.57
C TYR A 345 -1.80 -6.87 9.86
N PRO A 346 -2.74 -6.67 8.92
CA PRO A 346 -2.61 -5.92 7.65
C PRO A 346 -2.61 -4.38 7.87
N PRO A 347 -2.21 -3.52 6.90
CA PRO A 347 -1.81 -3.79 5.51
C PRO A 347 -0.33 -4.13 5.30
N GLY A 348 0.52 -4.07 6.33
CA GLY A 348 1.96 -4.26 6.14
C GLY A 348 2.72 -2.99 5.74
N ILE A 349 2.26 -1.81 6.18
CA ILE A 349 2.99 -0.54 6.04
C ILE A 349 3.86 -0.30 7.29
N PRO A 350 5.19 -0.11 7.14
CA PRO A 350 6.07 0.13 8.27
C PRO A 350 5.69 1.38 9.07
N VAL A 351 5.49 1.22 10.38
CA VAL A 351 5.37 2.36 11.30
C VAL A 351 6.75 2.86 11.69
N LEU A 352 7.66 1.95 12.04
CA LEU A 352 9.07 2.25 12.28
C LEU A 352 9.94 1.54 11.25
N ILE A 353 10.85 2.29 10.64
CA ILE A 353 11.89 1.77 9.74
C ILE A 353 13.24 1.85 10.46
N PRO A 354 14.14 0.85 10.33
CA PRO A 354 15.47 0.93 10.91
C PRO A 354 16.18 2.23 10.51
N GLY A 355 16.73 2.92 11.50
CA GLY A 355 17.42 4.21 11.33
C GLY A 355 16.54 5.44 11.60
N GLU A 356 15.23 5.26 11.75
CA GLU A 356 14.34 6.30 12.24
C GLU A 356 14.39 6.45 13.76
N VAL A 357 14.15 7.66 14.26
CA VAL A 357 13.98 7.91 15.69
C VAL A 357 12.60 7.46 16.11
N VAL A 358 12.54 6.71 17.21
CA VAL A 358 11.29 6.32 17.83
C VAL A 358 10.62 7.55 18.45
N THR A 359 9.46 7.94 17.92
CA THR A 359 8.69 9.09 18.38
C THR A 359 7.50 8.69 19.25
N HIS A 360 6.94 9.64 19.99
CA HIS A 360 5.74 9.38 20.80
C HIS A 360 4.55 8.95 19.94
N ASP A 361 4.39 9.54 18.76
CA ASP A 361 3.30 9.23 17.83
C ASP A 361 3.40 7.78 17.33
N SER A 362 4.61 7.36 16.91
CA SER A 362 4.86 5.99 16.45
C SER A 362 4.59 4.93 17.52
N LEU A 363 5.02 5.18 18.76
CA LEU A 363 4.79 4.28 19.89
C LEU A 363 3.31 4.23 20.28
N SER A 364 2.67 5.39 20.40
CA SER A 364 1.24 5.48 20.74
C SER A 364 0.38 4.73 19.74
N TYR A 365 0.70 4.86 18.45
CA TYR A 365 0.03 4.13 17.39
C TYR A 365 0.24 2.62 17.50
N LEU A 366 1.49 2.16 17.60
CA LEU A 366 1.83 0.73 17.74
C LEU A 366 1.15 0.07 18.93
N MET A 367 1.10 0.77 20.07
CA MET A 367 0.43 0.27 21.27
C MET A 367 -1.09 0.23 21.11
N SER A 368 -1.67 1.21 20.42
CA SER A 368 -3.11 1.24 20.11
C SER A 368 -3.52 0.08 19.21
N VAL A 369 -2.78 -0.16 18.12
CA VAL A 369 -3.08 -1.26 17.20
C VAL A 369 -2.88 -2.63 17.85
N ARG A 370 -1.84 -2.78 18.69
CA ARG A 370 -1.64 -4.00 19.48
C ARG A 370 -2.82 -4.26 20.43
N HIS A 371 -3.34 -3.24 21.11
CA HIS A 371 -4.48 -3.37 22.01
C HIS A 371 -5.77 -3.79 21.28
N GLN A 372 -5.86 -3.49 19.98
CA GLN A 372 -6.95 -3.89 19.10
C GLN A 372 -6.77 -5.31 18.52
N GLY A 373 -5.72 -6.04 18.92
CA GLY A 373 -5.45 -7.41 18.49
C GLY A 373 -4.76 -7.52 17.12
N ILE A 374 -4.26 -6.41 16.57
CA ILE A 374 -3.57 -6.42 15.27
C ILE A 374 -2.19 -7.05 15.43
N THR A 375 -1.83 -7.91 14.49
CA THR A 375 -0.55 -8.60 14.50
C THR A 375 0.57 -7.62 14.17
N ILE A 376 1.62 -7.60 15.00
CA ILE A 376 2.85 -6.86 14.74
C ILE A 376 3.86 -7.81 14.11
N SER A 377 4.37 -7.43 12.94
CA SER A 377 5.42 -8.13 12.21
C SER A 377 6.74 -7.36 12.25
N GLY A 378 7.85 -8.09 12.17
CA GLY A 378 9.21 -7.55 12.07
C GLY A 378 9.84 -7.05 13.38
N ALA A 379 9.08 -6.93 14.46
CA ALA A 379 9.62 -6.74 15.80
C ALA A 379 10.20 -8.05 16.36
N ALA A 380 11.37 -8.00 17.02
CA ALA A 380 11.95 -9.18 17.68
C ALA A 380 11.15 -9.64 18.90
N ASP A 381 10.27 -8.78 19.42
CA ASP A 381 9.27 -9.10 20.43
C ASP A 381 7.90 -8.71 19.90
N ALA A 382 7.13 -9.70 19.45
CA ALA A 382 5.83 -9.49 18.81
C ALA A 382 4.80 -8.86 19.76
N GLU A 383 4.99 -9.03 21.08
CA GLU A 383 4.15 -8.39 22.09
C GLU A 383 4.54 -6.94 22.34
N LEU A 384 5.60 -6.43 21.71
CA LEU A 384 6.14 -5.07 21.92
C LEU A 384 6.37 -4.72 23.40
N ASN A 385 6.83 -5.67 24.22
CA ASN A 385 7.32 -5.34 25.57
C ASN A 385 8.73 -4.73 25.49
N SER A 386 9.47 -5.08 24.44
CA SER A 386 10.81 -4.58 24.13
C SER A 386 10.99 -4.37 22.63
N ILE A 387 11.97 -3.56 22.25
CA ILE A 387 12.41 -3.41 20.87
C ILE A 387 13.94 -3.39 20.80
N LEU A 388 14.49 -3.64 19.61
CA LEU A 388 15.91 -3.42 19.33
C LEU A 388 16.14 -2.01 18.82
N VAL A 389 17.12 -1.34 19.41
CA VAL A 389 17.59 0.00 19.00
C VAL A 389 19.06 -0.08 18.60
N CYS A 390 19.50 0.80 17.71
CA CYS A 390 20.89 0.91 17.31
C CYS A 390 21.76 1.32 18.52
N ASP A 391 22.89 0.62 18.69
CA ASP A 391 23.90 0.92 19.71
C ASP A 391 25.01 1.75 19.04
N LEU A 392 25.04 3.07 19.32
CA LEU A 392 25.92 4.06 18.68
C LEU A 392 26.96 4.66 19.63
#